data_AF-A0A497JNY6-F1
#
_entry.id   AF-A0A497JNY6-F1
#
_cell.length_a   1.000
_cell.length_b   1.000
_cell.length_c   1.000
_cell.angle_alpha   90.00
_cell.angle_beta   90.00
_cell.angle_gamma   90.00
#
_symmetry.space_group_name_H-M   'P 1'
#
loop_
_entity.id
_entity.type
_entity.pdbx_description
1 polymer ?
#
loop_
_entity_poly.entity_id
_entity_poly.type
_entity_poly.pdbx_seq_one_letter_code
_entity_poly.pdbx_strand_id
1 'polypeptide(L)'
;MRIHAHHDADGVSAVAMYILANNYVSSEVAFPEIFGEFAEDTKVMIDMYPNKPDFEGLVIDHHPDIWREKRFQLIHSDIKPASLLVYELYKDRIPQERWWYVA
;
A
#
# COMPACT_ATOMS: atom_id res chain seq x y z
N MET A 1 10.87 7.51 -3.85
CA MET A 1 10.29 6.80 -2.68
C MET A 1 9.76 5.46 -3.14
N ARG A 2 10.34 4.34 -2.69
CA ARG A 2 9.91 3.01 -3.16
C ARG A 2 8.66 2.51 -2.42
N ILE A 3 7.70 1.98 -3.18
CA ILE A 3 6.46 1.37 -2.69
C ILE A 3 6.48 -0.11 -3.06
N HIS A 4 6.17 -1.00 -2.12
CA HIS A 4 5.87 -2.39 -2.42
C HIS A 4 4.38 -2.64 -2.25
N ALA A 5 3.77 -3.36 -3.17
CA ALA A 5 2.35 -3.70 -3.08
C ALA A 5 2.11 -5.15 -3.47
N HIS A 6 1.03 -5.74 -2.97
CA HIS A 6 0.57 -7.04 -3.43
C HIS A 6 0.15 -6.98 -4.90
N HIS A 7 0.36 -8.08 -5.63
CA HIS A 7 0.25 -8.10 -7.09
C HIS A 7 -1.15 -8.46 -7.61
N ASP A 8 -2.14 -8.58 -6.73
CA ASP A 8 -3.52 -8.85 -7.12
C ASP A 8 -4.29 -7.55 -7.43
N ALA A 9 -5.60 -7.70 -7.69
CA ALA A 9 -6.45 -6.58 -8.04
C ALA A 9 -6.57 -5.54 -6.91
N ASP A 10 -6.52 -5.98 -5.65
CA ASP A 10 -6.68 -5.08 -4.50
C ASP A 10 -5.42 -4.23 -4.32
N GLY A 11 -4.24 -4.87 -4.28
CA GLY A 11 -2.96 -4.19 -4.18
C GLY A 11 -2.65 -3.27 -5.36
N VAL A 12 -2.94 -3.70 -6.60
CA VAL A 12 -2.73 -2.86 -7.81
C VAL A 12 -3.64 -1.63 -7.79
N SER A 13 -4.92 -1.78 -7.43
CA SER A 13 -5.85 -0.66 -7.37
C SER A 13 -5.50 0.30 -6.23
N ALA A 14 -5.15 -0.24 -5.07
CA ALA A 14 -4.73 0.52 -3.89
C ALA A 14 -3.48 1.36 -4.18
N VAL A 15 -2.43 0.78 -4.78
CA VAL A 15 -1.20 1.52 -5.08
C VAL A 15 -1.42 2.58 -6.17
N ALA A 16 -2.26 2.32 -7.17
CA ALA A 16 -2.62 3.30 -8.18
C ALA A 16 -3.30 4.54 -7.54
N MET A 17 -4.29 4.33 -6.66
CA MET A 17 -4.93 5.43 -5.92
C MET A 17 -3.94 6.18 -5.05
N TYR A 18 -3.07 5.47 -4.34
CA TYR A 18 -2.06 6.07 -3.48
C TYR A 18 -1.08 6.96 -4.26
N ILE A 19 -0.62 6.52 -5.43
CA ILE A 19 0.24 7.31 -6.31
C ILE A 19 -0.48 8.57 -6.79
N LEU A 20 -1.72 8.42 -7.30
CA LEU A 20 -2.50 9.55 -7.83
C LEU A 20 -2.74 10.62 -6.76
N ALA A 21 -3.11 10.20 -5.55
CA ALA A 21 -3.43 11.11 -4.46
C ALA A 21 -2.23 11.90 -3.90
N ASN A 22 -1.02 11.36 -4.06
CA ASN A 22 0.19 11.97 -3.54
C ASN A 22 1.11 12.50 -4.65
N ASN A 23 0.67 12.43 -5.91
CA ASN A 23 1.42 12.87 -7.10
C ASN A 23 2.82 12.24 -7.20
N TYR A 24 2.93 10.94 -6.88
CA TYR A 24 4.19 10.21 -6.95
C TYR A 24 4.49 9.69 -8.37
N VAL A 25 5.74 9.30 -8.61
CA VAL A 25 6.17 8.70 -9.88
C VAL A 25 5.93 7.19 -9.82
N SER A 26 5.21 6.64 -10.80
CA SER A 26 4.84 5.22 -10.83
C SER A 26 6.01 4.25 -10.99
N SER A 27 7.16 4.71 -11.51
CA SER A 27 8.36 3.90 -11.69
C SER A 27 9.00 3.41 -10.37
N GLU A 28 8.46 3.82 -9.23
CA GLU A 28 8.96 3.47 -7.90
C GLU A 28 8.14 2.37 -7.21
N VAL A 29 7.21 1.72 -7.93
CA VAL A 29 6.40 0.60 -7.40
C VAL A 29 7.02 -0.74 -7.77
N ALA A 30 7.09 -1.64 -6.78
CA ALA A 30 7.49 -3.02 -6.96
C ALA A 30 6.37 -3.96 -6.47
N PHE A 31 6.22 -5.07 -7.17
CA PHE A 31 5.29 -6.14 -6.85
C PHE A 31 6.12 -7.41 -6.60
N PRO A 32 6.43 -7.73 -5.32
CA PRO A 32 7.29 -8.86 -5.01
C PRO A 32 6.59 -10.19 -5.32
N GLU A 33 7.39 -11.22 -5.63
CA GLU A 33 6.89 -12.59 -5.80
C GLU A 33 6.54 -13.22 -4.45
N ILE A 34 7.34 -12.93 -3.40
CA ILE A 34 7.09 -13.38 -2.04
C ILE A 34 6.27 -12.34 -1.30
N PHE A 35 5.13 -12.76 -0.74
CA PHE A 35 4.30 -11.89 0.10
C PHE A 35 5.12 -11.28 1.25
N GLY A 36 5.01 -9.97 1.40
CA GLY A 36 5.75 -9.25 2.43
C GLY A 36 7.21 -8.96 2.14
N GLU A 37 7.77 -9.38 1.00
CA GLU A 37 9.16 -9.04 0.65
C GLU A 37 9.28 -7.57 0.23
N PHE A 38 10.36 -6.91 0.65
CA PHE A 38 10.61 -5.51 0.36
C PHE A 38 12.12 -5.23 0.22
N ALA A 39 12.46 -4.19 -0.55
CA ALA A 39 13.82 -3.66 -0.65
C ALA A 39 14.15 -2.70 0.50
N GLU A 40 15.43 -2.54 0.85
CA GLU A 40 15.88 -1.68 1.97
C GLU A 40 15.42 -0.22 1.87
N ASP A 41 15.24 0.30 0.65
CA ASP A 41 14.79 1.67 0.38
C ASP A 41 13.26 1.84 0.33
N THR A 42 12.51 0.77 0.64
CA THR A 42 11.04 0.79 0.71
C THR A 42 10.57 1.72 1.82
N LYS A 43 9.56 2.55 1.52
CA LYS A 43 8.96 3.49 2.48
C LYS A 43 7.48 3.22 2.74
N VAL A 44 6.82 2.56 1.80
CA VAL A 44 5.40 2.23 1.89
C VAL A 44 5.17 0.80 1.44
N MET A 45 4.38 0.05 2.20
CA MET A 45 3.83 -1.24 1.80
C MET A 45 2.30 -1.14 1.76
N ILE A 46 1.68 -1.65 0.69
CA ILE A 46 0.22 -1.58 0.49
C ILE A 46 -0.32 -2.97 0.17
N ASP A 47 -1.40 -3.36 0.86
CA ASP A 47 -2.05 -4.67 0.71
C ASP A 47 -1.14 -5.85 1.08
N MET A 48 -0.13 -5.59 1.88
CA MET A 48 0.82 -6.57 2.36
C MET A 48 1.50 -6.07 3.64
N TYR A 49 1.85 -7.00 4.53
CA TYR A 49 2.70 -6.74 5.70
C TYR A 49 4.13 -7.19 5.44
N PRO A 50 5.14 -6.52 6.02
CA PRO A 50 6.54 -6.95 5.87
C PRO A 50 6.74 -8.37 6.40
N ASN A 51 7.50 -9.19 5.68
CA ASN A 51 7.84 -10.56 6.08
C ASN A 51 9.06 -10.64 7.02
N LYS A 52 9.65 -9.49 7.36
CA LYS A 52 10.75 -9.33 8.31
C LYS A 52 10.46 -8.17 9.27
N PRO A 53 10.94 -8.22 10.53
CA PRO A 53 10.58 -7.24 11.56
C PRO A 53 11.32 -5.90 11.47
N ASP A 54 12.26 -5.76 10.54
CA ASP A 54 13.15 -4.61 10.37
C ASP A 54 12.58 -3.52 9.46
N PHE A 55 11.40 -3.73 8.86
CA PHE A 55 10.75 -2.69 8.07
C PHE A 55 10.38 -1.46 8.92
N GLU A 56 10.82 -0.29 8.45
CA GLU A 56 10.46 1.02 8.99
C GLU A 56 9.80 1.84 7.88
N GLY A 57 8.54 2.24 8.09
CA GLY A 57 7.77 2.96 7.09
C GLY A 57 6.27 2.94 7.38
N LEU A 58 5.49 3.12 6.33
CA LEU A 58 4.03 3.05 6.37
C LEU A 58 3.55 1.72 5.77
N VAL A 59 2.64 1.04 6.48
CA VAL A 59 1.89 -0.12 5.98
C VAL A 59 0.41 0.25 5.93
N ILE A 60 -0.24 0.06 4.78
CA ILE A 60 -1.69 0.15 4.61
C ILE A 60 -2.19 -1.23 4.19
N ASP A 61 -2.81 -1.97 5.10
CA ASP A 61 -3.07 -3.40 4.89
C ASP A 61 -4.35 -3.87 5.60
N HIS A 62 -4.94 -4.96 5.11
CA HIS A 62 -6.14 -5.57 5.67
C HIS A 62 -5.95 -7.03 6.11
N HIS A 63 -4.80 -7.63 5.81
CA HIS A 63 -4.49 -8.98 6.27
C HIS A 63 -4.39 -9.04 7.80
N PRO A 64 -4.62 -10.21 8.43
CA PRO A 64 -4.53 -10.35 9.87
C PRO A 64 -3.23 -9.79 10.43
N ASP A 65 -3.31 -8.95 11.44
CA ASP A 65 -2.13 -8.38 12.09
C ASP A 65 -1.38 -9.45 12.90
N ILE A 66 -0.34 -10.00 12.29
CA ILE A 66 0.48 -11.06 12.88
C ILE A 66 1.61 -10.54 13.77
N TRP A 67 1.89 -9.23 13.78
CA TRP A 67 3.06 -8.67 14.44
C TRP A 67 2.72 -8.17 15.85
N ARG A 68 3.36 -8.70 16.89
CA ARG A 68 3.18 -8.20 18.28
C ARG A 68 3.89 -6.86 18.51
N GLU A 69 5.07 -6.71 17.93
CA GLU A 69 5.89 -5.50 18.00
C GLU A 69 6.18 -5.03 16.57
N LYS A 70 6.03 -3.73 16.33
CA LYS A 70 6.16 -3.13 14.99
C LYS A 70 7.11 -1.96 15.03
N ARG A 71 7.98 -1.87 14.02
CA ARG A 71 8.81 -0.68 13.75
C ARG A 71 8.22 0.24 12.68
N PHE A 72 7.08 -0.16 12.12
CA PHE A 72 6.36 0.57 11.10
C PHE A 72 5.04 1.13 11.63
N GLN A 73 4.56 2.19 10.98
CA GLN A 73 3.21 2.70 11.17
C GLN A 73 2.24 1.82 10.40
N LEU A 74 1.18 1.36 11.06
CA LEU A 74 0.16 0.50 10.45
C LEU A 74 -1.18 1.24 10.38
N ILE A 75 -1.70 1.41 9.18
CA ILE A 75 -3.11 1.74 8.92
C ILE A 75 -3.79 0.44 8.52
N HIS A 76 -4.75 -0.02 9.33
CA HIS A 76 -5.30 -1.36 9.20
C HIS A 76 -6.83 -1.40 9.33
N SER A 77 -7.44 -2.35 8.63
CA SER A 77 -8.82 -2.77 8.86
C SER A 77 -8.96 -4.27 8.64
N ASP A 78 -9.71 -4.93 9.50
CA ASP A 78 -10.07 -6.35 9.42
C ASP A 78 -11.32 -6.62 8.57
N ILE A 79 -11.99 -5.56 8.08
CA ILE A 79 -13.30 -5.66 7.39
C ILE A 79 -13.32 -5.00 6.00
N LYS A 80 -12.29 -4.23 5.63
CA LYS A 80 -12.22 -3.51 4.35
C LYS A 80 -11.00 -3.97 3.55
N PRO A 81 -11.13 -4.16 2.22
CA PRO A 81 -9.97 -4.40 1.36
C PRO A 81 -9.03 -3.18 1.34
N ALA A 82 -7.76 -3.39 0.97
CA ALA A 82 -6.74 -2.34 0.96
C ALA A 82 -7.11 -1.18 0.03
N SER A 83 -7.69 -1.46 -1.13
CA SER A 83 -8.16 -0.44 -2.08
C SER A 83 -9.21 0.46 -1.46
N LEU A 84 -10.20 -0.08 -0.72
CA LEU A 84 -11.20 0.74 -0.04
C LEU A 84 -10.58 1.59 1.07
N LEU A 85 -9.60 1.06 1.82
CA LEU A 85 -8.86 1.85 2.81
C LEU A 85 -8.14 3.03 2.16
N VAL A 86 -7.38 2.79 1.09
CA VAL A 86 -6.68 3.85 0.37
C VAL A 86 -7.69 4.86 -0.20
N TYR A 87 -8.78 4.40 -0.80
CA TYR A 87 -9.82 5.29 -1.31
C TYR A 87 -10.37 6.21 -0.22
N GLU A 88 -10.79 5.67 0.92
CA GLU A 88 -11.35 6.49 2.00
C GLU A 88 -10.35 7.51 2.57
N LEU A 89 -9.07 7.14 2.67
CA LEU A 89 -8.01 8.01 3.17
C LEU A 89 -7.65 9.14 2.20
N TYR A 90 -7.78 8.91 0.90
CA TYR A 90 -7.13 9.74 -0.12
C TYR A 90 -8.04 10.25 -1.25
N LYS A 91 -9.31 9.82 -1.33
CA LYS A 91 -10.24 10.17 -2.44
C LYS A 91 -10.30 11.66 -2.74
N ASP A 92 -10.26 12.52 -1.72
CA ASP A 92 -10.37 13.98 -1.89
C ASP A 92 -9.10 14.61 -2.50
N ARG A 93 -8.02 13.83 -2.62
CA ARG A 93 -6.74 14.22 -3.23
C ARG A 93 -6.53 13.61 -4.62
N ILE A 94 -7.38 12.67 -5.05
CA ILE A 94 -7.28 12.05 -6.37
C ILE A 94 -7.90 13.02 -7.40
N PRO A 95 -7.16 13.48 -8.42
CA PRO A 95 -7.71 14.37 -9.44
C PRO A 95 -8.89 13.72 -10.17
N GLN A 96 -10.00 14.45 -10.32
CA GLN A 96 -11.25 13.90 -10.85
C GLN A 96 -11.09 13.35 -12.27
N GLU A 97 -10.26 13.98 -13.09
CA GLU A 97 -9.92 13.54 -14.44
C GLU A 97 -9.12 12.21 -14.47
N ARG A 98 -8.66 11.73 -13.31
CA ARG A 98 -7.95 10.46 -13.13
C ARG A 98 -8.81 9.38 -12.47
N TRP A 99 -10.07 9.64 -12.10
CA TRP A 99 -10.89 8.65 -11.39
C TRP A 99 -11.13 7.36 -12.19
N TRP A 100 -11.07 7.43 -13.52
CA TRP A 100 -11.24 6.27 -14.40
C TRP A 100 -10.13 5.22 -14.29
N TYR A 101 -8.97 5.53 -13.70
CA TYR A 101 -7.90 4.55 -13.51
C TYR A 101 -8.25 3.45 -12.50
N VAL A 102 -9.25 3.69 -11.66
CA VAL A 102 -9.60 2.87 -10.47
C VAL A 102 -11.11 2.69 -10.35
N ALA A 103 -11.83 2.84 -11.46
CA ALA A 103 -13.28 2.74 -11.58
C ALA A 103 -13.76 1.29 -11.82
#